data_AF-A0A966UJS5-F1
#
_entry.id   AF-A0A966UJS5-F1
#
_cell.length_a   1.000
_cell.length_b   1.000
_cell.length_c   1.000
_cell.angle_alpha   90.00
_cell.angle_beta   90.00
_cell.angle_gamma   90.00
#
_symmetry.space_group_name_H-M   'P 1'
#
loop_
_entity.id
_entity.type
_entity.pdbx_description
1 polymer ?
#
loop_
_entity_poly.entity_id
_entity_poly.type
_entity_poly.pdbx_seq_one_letter_code
_entity_poly.pdbx_strand_id
1 'polypeptide(L)'
;MTHPQEVMEAIRRSLKPDGVWLLVDIKALDTFEETMRRNPMASLMYGISVMSCMSSAMSVAGGAGLGTLGLPESLARRMSHEAGFSRFRRLDIEHSLNAFYEIRP
;
A
#
# COMPACT_ATOMS: atom_id res chain seq x y z
N MET A 1 2.46 3.82 -9.71
CA MET A 1 2.02 5.09 -9.10
C MET A 1 3.23 5.79 -8.51
N THR A 2 3.52 7.02 -8.94
CA THR A 2 4.75 7.74 -8.56
C THR A 2 4.62 8.45 -7.22
N HIS A 3 3.47 9.08 -6.94
CA HIS A 3 3.21 9.84 -5.71
C HIS A 3 2.01 9.27 -4.94
N PRO A 4 2.16 8.12 -4.24
CA PRO A 4 1.07 7.48 -3.51
C PRO A 4 0.41 8.39 -2.46
N GLN A 5 1.18 9.23 -1.78
CA GLN A 5 0.66 10.13 -0.75
C GLN A 5 -0.34 11.14 -1.33
N GLU A 6 0.01 11.79 -2.44
CA GLU A 6 -0.86 12.75 -3.13
C GLU A 6 -2.17 12.09 -3.61
N VAL A 7 -2.09 10.83 -4.04
CA VAL A 7 -3.29 10.05 -4.41
C VAL A 7 -4.18 9.81 -3.20
N MET A 8 -3.63 9.45 -2.04
CA MET A 8 -4.42 9.27 -0.82
C MET A 8 -5.09 10.59 -0.38
N GLU A 9 -4.38 11.71 -0.45
CA GLU A 9 -4.94 13.03 -0.16
C GLU A 9 -6.04 13.43 -1.15
N ALA A 10 -5.87 13.11 -2.44
CA ALA A 10 -6.88 13.33 -3.45
C ALA A 10 -8.15 12.51 -3.16
N ILE A 11 -8.00 11.22 -2.81
CA ILE A 11 -9.11 10.37 -2.38
C ILE A 11 -9.80 10.99 -1.16
N ARG A 12 -9.05 11.45 -0.16
CA ARG A 12 -9.61 12.11 1.03
C ARG A 12 -10.45 13.33 0.70
N ARG A 13 -10.00 14.16 -0.26
CA ARG A 13 -10.73 15.35 -0.74
C ARG A 13 -11.97 14.99 -1.57
N SER A 14 -11.96 13.87 -2.28
CA SER A 14 -13.06 13.45 -3.14
C SER A 14 -14.18 12.72 -2.40
N LEU A 15 -13.92 12.17 -1.21
CA LEU A 15 -14.92 11.45 -0.43
C LEU A 15 -15.86 12.41 0.32
N LYS A 16 -17.12 11.98 0.44
CA LYS A 16 -18.09 12.58 1.36
C LYS A 16 -17.62 12.46 2.82
N PRO A 17 -18.12 13.30 3.75
CA PRO A 17 -17.74 13.22 5.17
C PRO A 17 -17.93 11.84 5.83
N ASP A 18 -18.89 11.04 5.33
CA ASP A 18 -19.20 9.69 5.80
C ASP A 18 -18.69 8.58 4.88
N GLY A 19 -17.98 8.94 3.82
CA GLY A 19 -17.49 8.04 2.77
C GLY A 19 -16.50 7.00 3.28
N VAL A 20 -16.34 5.95 2.47
CA VAL A 20 -15.45 4.82 2.76
C VAL A 20 -14.56 4.59 1.55
N TRP A 21 -13.26 4.44 1.80
CA TRP A 21 -12.31 3.93 0.82
C TRP A 21 -11.94 2.48 1.18
N LEU A 22 -12.11 1.58 0.20
CA LEU A 22 -11.56 0.23 0.25
C LEU A 22 -10.19 0.24 -0.40
N LEU A 23 -9.13 0.16 0.41
CA LEU A 23 -7.77 -0.06 -0.07
C LEU A 23 -7.52 -1.57 -0.15
N VAL A 24 -7.08 -2.02 -1.33
CA VAL A 24 -6.65 -3.40 -1.57
C VAL A 24 -5.23 -3.36 -2.07
N ASP A 25 -4.32 -4.02 -1.34
CA ASP A 25 -2.90 -4.08 -1.69
C ASP A 25 -2.33 -5.46 -1.36
N ILE A 26 -1.13 -5.76 -1.88
CA ILE A 26 -0.46 -7.03 -1.67
C ILE A 26 -0.07 -7.15 -0.19
N LYS A 27 -0.17 -8.36 0.36
CA LYS A 27 0.26 -8.68 1.72
C LYS A 27 1.76 -8.49 1.87
N ALA A 28 2.17 -7.30 2.27
CA ALA A 28 3.54 -6.97 2.64
C ALA A 28 3.73 -7.02 4.16
N LEU A 29 4.96 -7.31 4.59
CA LEU A 29 5.38 -7.23 5.99
C LEU A 29 6.33 -6.05 6.17
N ASP A 30 6.48 -5.59 7.40
CA ASP A 30 7.20 -4.35 7.70
C ASP A 30 8.69 -4.41 7.39
N THR A 31 9.26 -5.61 7.39
CA THR A 31 10.69 -5.80 7.13
C THR A 31 10.95 -6.79 6.01
N PHE A 32 12.06 -6.57 5.29
CA PHE A 32 12.54 -7.49 4.27
C PHE A 32 12.84 -8.87 4.85
N GLU A 33 13.51 -8.95 6.01
CA GLU A 33 13.88 -10.20 6.66
C GLU A 33 12.64 -11.03 7.01
N GLU A 34 11.61 -10.40 7.57
CA GLU A 34 10.36 -11.07 7.89
C GLU A 34 9.63 -11.53 6.62
N THR A 35 9.60 -10.68 5.58
CA THR A 35 9.04 -11.00 4.27
C THR A 35 9.71 -12.23 3.67
N MET A 36 11.04 -12.28 3.66
CA MET A 36 11.80 -13.42 3.11
C MET A 36 11.58 -14.71 3.90
N ARG A 37 11.39 -14.63 5.21
CA ARG A 37 11.14 -15.82 6.05
C ARG A 37 9.72 -16.36 5.91
N ARG A 38 8.72 -15.48 5.77
CA ARG A 38 7.31 -15.85 5.87
C ARG A 38 6.59 -15.95 4.53
N ASN A 39 7.11 -15.31 3.48
CA ASN A 39 6.52 -15.34 2.15
C ASN A 39 7.39 -16.17 1.19
N PRO A 40 6.99 -17.41 0.84
CA PRO A 40 7.76 -18.26 -0.07
C PRO A 40 7.88 -17.67 -1.48
N MET A 41 7.02 -16.72 -1.85
CA MET A 41 7.05 -16.02 -3.14
C MET A 41 7.82 -14.70 -3.09
N ALA A 42 8.45 -14.35 -1.96
CA ALA A 42 9.13 -13.06 -1.77
C ALA A 42 10.15 -12.77 -2.88
N SER A 43 11.01 -13.73 -3.20
CA SER A 43 12.03 -13.58 -4.25
C SER A 43 11.43 -13.26 -5.63
N LEU A 44 10.35 -13.96 -6.00
CA LEU A 44 9.65 -13.69 -7.26
C LEU A 44 9.00 -12.31 -7.25
N MET A 45 8.30 -11.97 -6.17
CA MET A 45 7.60 -10.69 -6.03
C MET A 45 8.57 -9.51 -6.04
N TYR A 46 9.72 -9.61 -5.38
CA TYR A 46 10.77 -8.59 -5.47
C TYR A 46 11.36 -8.50 -6.88
N GLY A 47 11.58 -9.63 -7.56
CA GLY A 47 12.01 -9.65 -8.97
C GLY A 47 11.03 -8.91 -9.88
N ILE A 48 9.74 -9.20 -9.78
CA ILE A 48 8.67 -8.51 -10.51
C ILE A 48 8.63 -7.03 -10.14
N SER A 49 8.77 -6.70 -8.85
CA SER A 49 8.78 -5.32 -8.36
C SER A 49 9.85 -4.49 -9.06
N VAL A 50 11.08 -4.97 -9.07
CA VAL A 50 12.21 -4.27 -9.69
C VAL A 50 11.99 -4.10 -11.20
N MET A 51 11.55 -5.16 -11.89
CA MET A 51 11.39 -5.14 -13.34
C MET A 51 10.16 -4.36 -13.82
N SER A 52 9.15 -4.11 -12.98
CA SER A 52 7.88 -3.51 -13.41
C SER A 52 7.38 -2.41 -12.48
N CYS A 53 6.90 -2.76 -11.28
CA CYS A 53 6.15 -1.82 -10.43
C CYS A 53 7.01 -0.67 -9.90
N MET A 54 8.20 -0.99 -9.37
CA MET A 54 9.14 -0.02 -8.82
C MET A 54 9.71 0.87 -9.93
N SER A 55 10.11 0.26 -11.06
CA SER A 55 10.58 0.99 -12.24
C SER A 55 9.54 2.00 -12.75
N SER A 56 8.27 1.61 -12.83
CA SER A 56 7.18 2.52 -13.18
C SER A 56 6.96 3.61 -12.11
N ALA A 57 7.02 3.27 -10.83
CA ALA A 57 6.86 4.21 -9.72
C ALA A 57 8.01 5.23 -9.60
N MET A 58 9.19 4.93 -10.15
CA MET A 58 10.36 5.80 -10.19
C MET A 58 10.58 6.47 -11.56
N SER A 59 9.58 6.42 -12.45
CA SER A 59 9.68 6.99 -13.80
C SER A 59 9.80 8.52 -13.84
N VAL A 60 9.60 9.18 -12.69
CA VAL A 60 9.74 10.62 -12.50
C VAL A 60 10.62 10.90 -11.27
N ALA A 61 11.29 12.06 -11.26
CA ALA A 61 12.07 12.50 -10.11
C ALA A 61 11.18 12.60 -8.86
N GLY A 62 11.64 12.06 -7.74
CA GLY A 62 10.88 12.05 -6.48
C GLY A 62 9.76 11.01 -6.40
N GLY A 63 9.68 10.06 -7.35
CA GLY A 63 8.76 8.93 -7.25
C GLY A 63 9.05 8.04 -6.03
N ALA A 64 8.02 7.64 -5.30
CA ALA A 64 8.15 6.95 -4.01
C ALA A 64 8.71 5.52 -4.12
N GLY A 65 8.64 4.88 -5.28
CA GLY A 65 9.30 3.60 -5.53
C GLY A 65 8.89 2.44 -4.61
N LEU A 66 7.69 2.47 -4.00
CA LEU A 66 7.27 1.44 -3.04
C LEU A 66 7.29 0.02 -3.64
N GLY A 67 6.99 -0.10 -4.92
CA GLY A 67 7.00 -1.40 -5.60
C GLY A 67 5.91 -2.36 -5.09
N THR A 68 6.09 -3.65 -5.31
CA THR A 68 5.07 -4.70 -5.08
C THR A 68 4.86 -5.04 -3.61
N LEU A 69 5.89 -4.93 -2.77
CA LEU A 69 5.87 -5.30 -1.34
C LEU A 69 6.24 -4.13 -0.42
N GLY A 70 6.19 -2.91 -0.92
CA GLY A 70 6.58 -1.72 -0.14
C GLY A 70 5.44 -0.94 0.47
N LEU A 71 4.23 -1.52 0.56
CA LEU A 71 3.11 -0.93 1.30
C LEU A 71 2.59 -1.87 2.39
N PRO A 72 3.39 -2.19 3.43
CA PRO A 72 2.90 -2.94 4.57
C PRO A 72 1.83 -2.17 5.34
N GLU A 73 1.06 -2.87 6.18
CA GLU A 73 -0.07 -2.29 6.91
C GLU A 73 0.34 -1.06 7.74
N SER A 74 1.51 -1.10 8.40
CA SER A 74 1.99 0.02 9.23
C SER A 74 2.19 1.29 8.40
N LEU A 75 2.77 1.16 7.19
CA LEU A 75 2.98 2.25 6.27
C LEU A 75 1.66 2.74 5.68
N ALA A 76 0.79 1.82 5.22
CA ALA A 76 -0.51 2.18 4.67
C ALA A 76 -1.35 2.96 5.68
N ARG A 77 -1.35 2.53 6.95
CA ARG A 77 -2.02 3.20 8.06
C ARG A 77 -1.45 4.59 8.30
N ARG A 78 -0.12 4.72 8.36
CA ARG A 78 0.55 6.01 8.57
C ARG A 78 0.27 6.99 7.43
N MET A 79 0.42 6.57 6.18
CA MET A 79 0.16 7.40 5.00
C MET A 79 -1.32 7.82 4.92
N SER A 80 -2.25 6.93 5.27
CA SER A 80 -3.68 7.25 5.36
C SER A 80 -3.94 8.32 6.42
N HIS A 81 -3.31 8.21 7.59
CA HIS A 81 -3.42 9.22 8.64
C HIS A 81 -2.84 10.57 8.20
N GLU A 82 -1.65 10.56 7.58
CA GLU A 82 -1.01 11.75 6.99
C GLU A 82 -1.88 12.40 5.91
N ALA A 83 -2.65 11.60 5.16
CA ALA A 83 -3.60 12.09 4.16
C ALA A 83 -4.90 12.68 4.75
N GLY A 84 -5.10 12.60 6.08
CA GLY A 84 -6.24 13.19 6.77
C GLY A 84 -7.41 12.25 7.04
N PHE A 85 -7.19 10.93 6.98
CA PHE A 85 -8.17 9.93 7.45
C PHE A 85 -7.98 9.64 8.94
N SER A 86 -9.06 9.57 9.73
CA SER A 86 -9.00 9.26 11.16
C SER A 86 -9.19 7.78 11.50
N ARG A 87 -9.73 6.98 10.56
CA ARG A 87 -10.03 5.56 10.80
C ARG A 87 -9.37 4.68 9.76
N PHE A 88 -8.68 3.65 10.24
CA PHE A 88 -8.06 2.62 9.42
C PHE A 88 -8.32 1.26 10.06
N ARG A 89 -9.02 0.39 9.33
CA ARG A 89 -9.40 -0.95 9.79
C ARG A 89 -9.04 -1.98 8.74
N ARG A 90 -8.23 -2.98 9.11
CA ARG A 90 -8.07 -4.19 8.31
C ARG A 90 -9.34 -5.02 8.37
N LEU A 91 -9.81 -5.45 7.20
CA LEU A 91 -10.94 -6.37 7.09
C LEU A 91 -10.44 -7.80 7.18
N ASP A 92 -11.18 -8.64 7.90
CA ASP A 92 -10.88 -10.06 8.06
C ASP A 92 -11.39 -10.84 6.84
N ILE A 93 -10.66 -10.69 5.73
CA ILE A 93 -10.94 -11.37 4.46
C ILE A 93 -9.77 -12.28 4.16
N GLU A 94 -10.05 -13.58 4.09
CA GLU A 94 -9.06 -14.58 3.72
C GLU A 94 -8.80 -14.53 2.21
N HIS A 95 -7.59 -14.13 1.83
CA HIS A 95 -7.14 -14.09 0.44
C HIS A 95 -5.67 -14.46 0.35
N SER A 96 -5.25 -15.18 -0.68
CA SER A 96 -3.88 -15.69 -0.80
C SER A 96 -2.83 -14.57 -0.96
N LEU A 97 -3.18 -13.48 -1.63
CA LEU A 97 -2.21 -12.43 -2.02
C LEU A 97 -2.43 -11.05 -1.41
N ASN A 98 -3.67 -10.68 -1.08
CA ASN A 98 -4.05 -9.28 -0.85
C ASN A 98 -4.60 -9.10 0.56
N ALA A 99 -4.35 -7.93 1.13
CA ALA A 99 -5.02 -7.45 2.32
C ALA A 99 -6.04 -6.38 1.93
N PHE A 100 -7.09 -6.27 2.74
CA PHE A 100 -8.20 -5.37 2.51
C PHE A 100 -8.33 -4.43 3.71
N TYR A 101 -8.40 -3.13 3.44
CA TYR A 101 -8.50 -2.10 4.47
C TYR A 101 -9.68 -1.18 4.18
N GLU A 102 -10.50 -0.98 5.20
CA GLU A 102 -11.53 0.05 5.24
C GLU A 102 -10.92 1.32 5.86
N ILE A 103 -10.95 2.41 5.10
CA ILE A 103 -10.38 3.69 5.47
C ILE A 103 -11.47 4.75 5.42
N ARG A 104 -11.62 5.54 6.49
CA ARG A 104 -12.69 6.54 6.62
C ARG A 104 -12.16 7.86 7.18
N PRO A 105 -12.81 9.00 6.85
CA PRO A 105 -12.50 10.30 7.43
C PRO A 105 -12.41 10.26 8.95
#